data_AF-A0A378IIA7-F1
#
_entry.id   AF-A0A378IIA7-F1
#
_cell.length_a   1.000
_cell.length_b   1.000
_cell.length_c   1.000
_cell.angle_alpha   90.00
_cell.angle_beta   90.00
_cell.angle_gamma   90.00
#
_symmetry.space_group_name_H-M   'P 1'
#
loop_
_entity.id
_entity.type
_entity.pdbx_description
1 polymer ?
#
loop_
_entity_poly.entity_id
_entity_poly.type
_entity_poly.pdbx_seq_one_letter_code
_entity_poly.pdbx_strand_id
1 'polypeptide(L)'
;MFQVDNSGKGNCMYYAYSISLMYFLRAKNIPDVAEDIFNTLKLGEEEKVRLRVLLSKKSDQEFSSSEIKNIIEPILGKATRNLAAEYTKKEFKLSPQDTPLFSSAHYGLEFCFKCSMRINSSELSHLIEHEFDNPDYIGAEIYKVKGMDIAMHEYSLARLPYVVEKFNRQWSIKELECIQQKKELTEREIQSQKRTLLDNILRNETIEFFLGEEDKHLDQYAHHLQQNGVWGTEETLFVLHRAIQGEHLVRNQEGRAHILYDREIILHLYRNDGISYDQSGSPEMIVNNKGNVHWTSIIPDSIFVLKYTPQEQRLYQLLDDMQMEYESIPQGSEKQASISSDWIHALRVQIGAMKDNPSQEAKEKAMSDSMQILGKMMPILGNYPYWRVLLAHFFTALLECIPTLMADKKISSGLIQCESLLTTRPHLTPVASEKKELSPPDITNTEERPSQSQKEMVSKFSQHTLFKKPSTTIQRAYPEEIARYIRENKQTGPRVAKVLRKMYQEGLHGSEEYSPEKCREIAQRYIGYVKYQGRHFVLEDVVHFIKEMDEVIKQKEENLEEFIEHVDGMKFN
;
A
#
# COMPACT_ATOMS: atom_id res chain seq x y z
N MET A 1 -0.78 -22.04 -8.21
CA MET A 1 -0.15 -20.73 -7.97
C MET A 1 0.42 -20.63 -6.56
N PHE A 2 1.74 -20.50 -6.50
CA PHE A 2 2.54 -20.45 -5.28
C PHE A 2 2.60 -19.01 -4.74
N GLN A 3 2.35 -18.79 -3.44
CA GLN A 3 2.39 -17.46 -2.83
C GLN A 3 3.69 -17.26 -2.05
N VAL A 4 4.29 -16.08 -2.18
CA VAL A 4 5.50 -15.70 -1.44
C VAL A 4 5.26 -14.37 -0.72
N ASP A 5 5.45 -14.39 0.58
CA ASP A 5 5.32 -13.22 1.44
C ASP A 5 6.68 -12.53 1.65
N ASN A 6 6.66 -11.31 2.20
CA ASN A 6 7.85 -10.49 2.45
C ASN A 6 7.84 -9.88 3.86
N SER A 7 8.96 -9.29 4.27
CA SER A 7 9.13 -8.77 5.64
C SER A 7 8.30 -7.52 5.99
N GLY A 8 7.62 -6.90 5.02
CA GLY A 8 6.56 -5.91 5.23
C GLY A 8 6.85 -4.79 6.25
N LYS A 9 7.51 -3.70 5.82
CA LYS A 9 7.76 -2.50 6.66
C LYS A 9 7.51 -1.20 5.89
N GLY A 10 6.39 -1.17 5.15
CA GLY A 10 6.08 -0.10 4.18
C GLY A 10 6.82 -0.22 2.84
N ASN A 11 7.63 -1.26 2.66
CA ASN A 11 8.34 -1.56 1.41
C ASN A 11 7.70 -2.74 0.63
N CYS A 12 6.56 -3.25 1.09
CA CYS A 12 6.00 -4.52 0.62
C CYS A 12 5.74 -4.56 -0.89
N MET A 13 5.34 -3.45 -1.53
CA MET A 13 5.17 -3.39 -2.99
C MET A 13 6.48 -3.70 -3.73
N TYR A 14 7.56 -3.01 -3.34
CA TYR A 14 8.88 -3.18 -3.95
C TYR A 14 9.47 -4.56 -3.67
N TYR A 15 9.26 -5.10 -2.46
CA TYR A 15 9.68 -6.46 -2.12
C TYR A 15 8.91 -7.51 -2.92
N ALA A 16 7.59 -7.39 -3.00
CA ALA A 16 6.75 -8.28 -3.79
C ALA A 16 7.14 -8.23 -5.29
N TYR A 17 7.37 -7.05 -5.83
CA TYR A 17 7.85 -6.90 -7.21
C TYR A 17 9.22 -7.57 -7.40
N SER A 18 10.16 -7.33 -6.49
CA SER A 18 11.52 -7.88 -6.54
C SER A 18 11.53 -9.40 -6.47
N ILE A 19 10.71 -9.99 -5.60
CA ILE A 19 10.57 -11.45 -5.47
C ILE A 19 10.00 -12.02 -6.77
N SER A 20 8.90 -11.46 -7.29
CA SER A 20 8.31 -11.90 -8.56
C SER A 20 9.30 -11.79 -9.72
N LEU A 21 10.09 -10.72 -9.76
CA LEU A 21 11.14 -10.51 -10.76
C LEU A 21 12.25 -11.56 -10.67
N MET A 22 12.71 -11.90 -9.46
CA MET A 22 13.74 -12.94 -9.28
C MET A 22 13.28 -14.32 -9.73
N TYR A 23 12.01 -14.68 -9.47
CA TYR A 23 11.43 -15.91 -10.00
C TYR A 23 11.35 -15.91 -11.53
N PHE A 24 10.90 -14.79 -12.12
CA PHE A 24 10.86 -14.61 -13.57
C PHE A 24 12.25 -14.76 -14.21
N LEU A 25 13.26 -14.04 -13.70
CA LEU A 25 14.61 -14.07 -14.28
C LEU A 25 15.24 -15.45 -14.19
N ARG A 26 15.04 -16.15 -13.08
CA ARG A 26 15.52 -17.53 -12.91
C ARG A 26 14.81 -18.49 -13.87
N ALA A 27 13.51 -18.34 -14.07
CA ALA A 27 12.74 -19.20 -14.98
C ALA A 27 13.13 -18.98 -16.45
N LYS A 28 13.40 -17.73 -16.86
CA LYS A 28 13.87 -17.42 -18.21
C LYS A 28 15.30 -17.89 -18.45
N ASN A 29 16.17 -17.77 -17.45
CA ASN A 29 17.58 -18.20 -17.50
C ASN A 29 18.34 -17.62 -18.71
N ILE A 30 18.12 -16.33 -19.01
CA ILE A 30 18.83 -15.59 -20.06
C ILE A 30 19.75 -14.57 -19.36
N PRO A 31 21.08 -14.81 -19.31
CA PRO A 31 22.01 -13.97 -18.56
C PRO A 31 21.97 -12.49 -18.98
N ASP A 32 21.90 -12.21 -20.28
CA ASP A 32 21.88 -10.85 -20.82
C ASP A 32 20.64 -10.07 -20.34
N VAL A 33 19.47 -10.74 -20.28
CA VAL A 33 18.24 -10.13 -19.77
C VAL A 33 18.37 -9.75 -18.30
N ALA A 34 18.99 -10.61 -17.48
CA ALA A 34 19.23 -10.32 -16.07
C ALA A 34 20.24 -9.19 -15.88
N GLU A 35 21.34 -9.20 -16.62
CA GLU A 35 22.39 -8.20 -16.53
C GLU A 35 21.88 -6.81 -16.93
N ASP A 36 21.11 -6.71 -18.02
CA ASP A 36 20.44 -5.47 -18.42
C ASP A 36 19.48 -4.94 -17.35
N ILE A 37 18.65 -5.79 -16.75
CA ILE A 37 17.74 -5.38 -15.69
C ILE A 37 18.52 -4.90 -14.46
N PHE A 38 19.61 -5.58 -14.11
CA PHE A 38 20.51 -5.14 -13.05
C PHE A 38 21.19 -3.80 -13.36
N ASN A 39 21.51 -3.53 -14.64
CA ASN A 39 22.00 -2.24 -15.10
C ASN A 39 20.94 -1.15 -15.02
N THR A 40 19.71 -1.40 -15.44
CA THR A 40 18.57 -0.48 -15.28
C THR A 40 18.34 -0.15 -13.81
N LEU A 41 18.49 -1.13 -12.92
CA LEU A 41 18.41 -0.97 -11.47
C LEU A 41 19.65 -0.33 -10.84
N LYS A 42 20.70 -0.04 -11.62
CA LYS A 42 21.97 0.55 -11.19
C LYS A 42 22.65 -0.22 -10.04
N LEU A 43 22.58 -1.55 -10.08
CA LEU A 43 23.17 -2.40 -9.04
C LEU A 43 24.71 -2.41 -9.13
N GLY A 44 25.37 -2.45 -7.98
CA GLY A 44 26.82 -2.66 -7.91
C GLY A 44 27.21 -4.10 -8.25
N GLU A 45 28.46 -4.33 -8.67
CA GLU A 45 28.88 -5.67 -9.10
C GLU A 45 28.78 -6.73 -7.99
N GLU A 46 29.08 -6.37 -6.73
CA GLU A 46 28.92 -7.27 -5.60
C GLU A 46 27.45 -7.71 -5.39
N GLU A 47 26.51 -6.77 -5.56
CA GLU A 47 25.08 -7.04 -5.46
C GLU A 47 24.62 -7.95 -6.61
N LYS A 48 25.08 -7.67 -7.84
CA LYS A 48 24.82 -8.51 -9.00
C LYS A 48 25.33 -9.93 -8.80
N VAL A 49 26.56 -10.11 -8.30
CA VAL A 49 27.12 -11.44 -8.03
C VAL A 49 26.25 -12.21 -7.04
N ARG A 50 25.81 -11.58 -5.93
CA ARG A 50 24.92 -12.22 -4.94
C ARG A 50 23.59 -12.64 -5.56
N LEU A 51 23.00 -11.81 -6.42
CA LEU A 51 21.76 -12.14 -7.12
C LEU A 51 21.96 -13.24 -8.17
N ARG A 52 23.06 -13.22 -8.94
CA ARG A 52 23.40 -14.28 -9.91
C ARG A 52 23.56 -15.64 -9.23
N VAL A 53 24.14 -15.69 -8.02
CA VAL A 53 24.21 -16.92 -7.22
C VAL A 53 22.80 -17.46 -6.95
N LEU A 54 21.85 -16.61 -6.59
CA LEU A 54 20.44 -17.03 -6.42
C LEU A 54 19.80 -17.47 -7.75
N LEU A 55 20.07 -16.78 -8.85
CA LEU A 55 19.58 -17.17 -10.18
C LEU A 55 20.15 -18.53 -10.64
N SER A 56 21.34 -18.93 -10.15
CA SER A 56 21.92 -20.25 -10.45
C SER A 56 21.30 -21.42 -9.67
N LYS A 57 20.44 -21.12 -8.68
CA LYS A 57 19.72 -22.15 -7.91
C LYS A 57 18.82 -22.96 -8.84
N LYS A 58 18.62 -24.24 -8.53
CA LYS A 58 17.77 -25.14 -9.34
C LYS A 58 16.37 -24.53 -9.49
N SER A 59 15.81 -24.63 -10.70
CA SER A 59 14.53 -24.00 -11.05
C SER A 59 13.33 -24.52 -10.26
N ASP A 60 13.44 -25.71 -9.66
CA ASP A 60 12.43 -26.36 -8.83
C ASP A 60 12.57 -26.10 -7.33
N GLN A 61 13.60 -25.35 -6.91
CA GLN A 61 13.79 -24.96 -5.53
C GLN A 61 13.28 -23.55 -5.29
N GLU A 62 12.47 -23.35 -4.26
CA GLU A 62 12.03 -22.00 -3.86
C GLU A 62 13.21 -21.17 -3.31
N PHE A 63 13.07 -19.85 -3.38
CA PHE A 63 13.92 -18.97 -2.58
C PHE A 63 13.50 -19.09 -1.12
N SER A 64 14.46 -19.35 -0.23
CA SER A 64 14.17 -19.49 1.20
C SER A 64 13.85 -18.13 1.81
N SER A 65 13.19 -18.13 2.98
CA SER A 65 12.93 -16.88 3.71
C SER A 65 14.21 -16.10 4.03
N SER A 66 15.35 -16.78 4.23
CA SER A 66 16.64 -16.14 4.49
C SER A 66 17.17 -15.45 3.23
N GLU A 67 17.15 -16.13 2.08
CA GLU A 67 17.58 -15.55 0.80
C GLU A 67 16.74 -14.32 0.44
N ILE A 68 15.43 -14.40 0.67
CA ILE A 68 14.51 -13.29 0.45
C ILE A 68 14.88 -12.11 1.36
N LYS A 69 14.91 -12.32 2.68
CA LYS A 69 15.12 -11.25 3.67
C LYS A 69 16.52 -10.65 3.67
N ASN A 70 17.55 -11.45 3.39
CA ASN A 70 18.95 -11.06 3.54
C ASN A 70 19.65 -10.69 2.22
N ILE A 71 19.04 -11.03 1.06
CA ILE A 71 19.63 -10.78 -0.26
C ILE A 71 18.65 -10.03 -1.17
N ILE A 72 17.47 -10.61 -1.44
CA ILE A 72 16.53 -10.04 -2.42
C ILE A 72 15.98 -8.71 -1.93
N GLU A 73 15.37 -8.68 -0.75
CA GLU A 73 14.72 -7.48 -0.22
C GLU A 73 15.71 -6.30 -0.01
N PRO A 74 16.90 -6.49 0.60
CA PRO A 74 17.81 -5.37 0.85
C PRO A 74 18.43 -4.78 -0.43
N ILE A 75 18.71 -5.61 -1.43
CA ILE A 75 19.30 -5.17 -2.71
C ILE A 75 18.20 -4.61 -3.60
N LEU A 76 17.25 -5.46 -4.00
CA LEU A 76 16.29 -5.11 -5.03
C LEU A 76 15.16 -4.22 -4.52
N GLY A 77 14.77 -4.32 -3.25
CA GLY A 77 13.73 -3.45 -2.70
C GLY A 77 14.11 -1.97 -2.70
N LYS A 78 15.38 -1.65 -2.39
CA LYS A 78 15.90 -0.27 -2.48
C LYS A 78 16.09 0.14 -3.95
N ALA A 79 16.67 -0.72 -4.77
CA ALA A 79 16.95 -0.40 -6.17
C ALA A 79 15.66 -0.14 -6.98
N THR A 80 14.64 -1.00 -6.81
CA THR A 80 13.33 -0.83 -7.46
C THR A 80 12.60 0.42 -6.95
N ARG A 81 12.67 0.73 -5.64
CA ARG A 81 12.12 1.98 -5.08
C ARG A 81 12.76 3.22 -5.72
N ASN A 82 14.08 3.24 -5.78
CA ASN A 82 14.82 4.34 -6.38
C ASN A 82 14.50 4.49 -7.87
N LEU A 83 14.51 3.38 -8.62
CA LEU A 83 14.18 3.37 -10.04
C LEU A 83 12.76 3.90 -10.28
N ALA A 84 11.76 3.44 -9.54
CA ALA A 84 10.37 3.86 -9.71
C ALA A 84 10.20 5.38 -9.53
N ALA A 85 10.84 5.94 -8.49
CA ALA A 85 10.76 7.38 -8.22
C ALA A 85 11.53 8.22 -9.25
N GLU A 86 12.73 7.78 -9.66
CA GLU A 86 13.50 8.43 -10.73
C GLU A 86 12.75 8.40 -12.05
N TYR A 87 12.12 7.27 -12.38
CA TYR A 87 11.37 7.11 -13.63
C TYR A 87 10.07 7.90 -13.61
N THR A 88 9.43 8.06 -12.45
CA THR A 88 8.27 8.97 -12.27
C THR A 88 8.66 10.40 -12.66
N LYS A 89 9.81 10.89 -12.15
CA LYS A 89 10.35 12.21 -12.53
C LYS A 89 10.70 12.27 -14.02
N LYS A 90 11.31 11.21 -14.56
CA LYS A 90 11.69 11.13 -15.99
C LYS A 90 10.47 11.18 -16.91
N GLU A 91 9.45 10.37 -16.65
CA GLU A 91 8.20 10.35 -17.43
C GLU A 91 7.52 11.71 -17.40
N PHE A 92 7.45 12.35 -16.22
CA PHE A 92 6.86 13.67 -16.08
C PHE A 92 7.60 14.72 -16.90
N LYS A 93 8.94 14.70 -16.92
CA LYS A 93 9.73 15.63 -17.73
C LYS A 93 9.59 15.40 -19.23
N LEU A 94 9.39 14.15 -19.66
CA LEU A 94 9.29 13.80 -21.07
C LEU A 94 7.92 14.16 -21.66
N SER A 95 6.84 13.80 -20.96
CA SER A 95 5.47 14.11 -21.37
C SER A 95 4.58 14.27 -20.14
N PRO A 96 4.55 15.47 -19.52
CA PRO A 96 3.85 15.68 -18.25
C PRO A 96 2.39 15.22 -18.31
N GLN A 97 1.68 15.58 -19.38
CA GLN A 97 0.23 15.37 -19.51
C GLN A 97 -0.17 13.89 -19.62
N ASP A 98 0.76 13.04 -20.05
CA ASP A 98 0.52 11.59 -20.17
C ASP A 98 0.77 10.86 -18.85
N THR A 99 1.23 11.56 -17.81
CA THR A 99 1.56 10.93 -16.53
C THR A 99 0.37 10.84 -15.56
N PRO A 100 0.35 9.79 -14.72
CA PRO A 100 -0.60 9.70 -13.62
C PRO A 100 -0.49 10.86 -12.61
N LEU A 101 0.74 11.34 -12.36
CA LEU A 101 1.01 12.48 -11.48
C LEU A 101 0.28 13.72 -11.97
N PHE A 102 0.37 14.05 -13.27
CA PHE A 102 -0.33 15.20 -13.83
C PHE A 102 -1.84 15.05 -13.68
N SER A 103 -2.40 13.91 -14.10
CA SER A 103 -3.86 13.69 -14.07
C SER A 103 -4.43 13.82 -12.66
N SER A 104 -3.72 13.28 -11.66
CA SER A 104 -4.10 13.38 -10.26
C SER A 104 -3.94 14.81 -9.75
N ALA A 105 -2.75 15.39 -9.88
CA ALA A 105 -2.45 16.72 -9.35
C ALA A 105 -3.29 17.83 -9.99
N HIS A 106 -3.61 17.72 -11.29
CA HIS A 106 -4.45 18.68 -11.99
C HIS A 106 -5.82 18.81 -11.34
N TYR A 107 -6.46 17.69 -10.96
CA TYR A 107 -7.74 17.69 -10.26
C TYR A 107 -7.66 18.47 -8.93
N GLY A 108 -6.55 18.37 -8.20
CA GLY A 108 -6.34 19.12 -6.97
C GLY A 108 -6.06 20.61 -7.20
N LEU A 109 -5.21 20.92 -8.17
CA LEU A 109 -4.80 22.29 -8.46
C LEU A 109 -5.95 23.08 -9.10
N GLU A 110 -6.74 22.47 -9.97
CA GLU A 110 -7.96 23.04 -10.55
C GLU A 110 -8.95 23.45 -9.44
N PHE A 111 -9.17 22.57 -8.44
CA PHE A 111 -9.98 22.90 -7.27
C PHE A 111 -9.38 24.06 -6.45
N CYS A 112 -8.06 24.10 -6.28
CA CYS A 112 -7.39 25.22 -5.60
C CYS A 112 -7.62 26.55 -6.34
N PHE A 113 -7.51 26.56 -7.67
CA PHE A 113 -7.82 27.73 -8.49
C PHE A 113 -9.29 28.14 -8.40
N LYS A 114 -10.23 27.19 -8.41
CA LYS A 114 -11.67 27.45 -8.19
C LYS A 114 -11.91 28.17 -6.87
N CYS A 115 -11.29 27.71 -5.79
CA CYS A 115 -11.40 28.35 -4.47
C CYS A 115 -10.80 29.77 -4.47
N SER A 116 -9.61 29.92 -5.05
CA SER A 116 -8.93 31.22 -5.18
C SER A 116 -9.77 32.21 -6.01
N MET A 117 -10.42 31.76 -7.08
CA MET A 117 -11.35 32.54 -7.89
C MET A 117 -12.59 32.96 -7.09
N ARG A 118 -13.20 32.06 -6.31
CA ARG A 118 -14.34 32.37 -5.43
C ARG A 118 -13.98 33.46 -4.42
N ILE A 119 -12.82 33.35 -3.77
CA ILE A 119 -12.32 34.36 -2.80
C ILE A 119 -12.17 35.75 -3.45
N ASN A 120 -11.75 35.78 -4.72
CA ASN A 120 -11.57 37.03 -5.47
C ASN A 120 -12.82 37.44 -6.27
N SER A 121 -13.99 36.83 -6.00
CA SER A 121 -15.26 37.12 -6.68
C SER A 121 -15.19 37.02 -8.21
N SER A 122 -14.37 36.09 -8.73
CA SER A 122 -14.24 35.83 -10.16
C SER A 122 -15.29 34.83 -10.65
N GLU A 123 -16.04 35.23 -11.68
CA GLU A 123 -17.05 34.39 -12.34
C GLU A 123 -16.44 33.14 -13.01
N LEU A 124 -15.12 33.13 -13.25
CA LEU A 124 -14.42 31.96 -13.80
C LEU A 124 -14.53 30.73 -12.88
N SER A 125 -14.79 30.93 -11.59
CA SER A 125 -15.03 29.82 -10.66
C SER A 125 -16.21 28.93 -11.05
N HIS A 126 -17.22 29.47 -11.75
CA HIS A 126 -18.39 28.73 -12.23
C HIS A 126 -18.08 27.83 -13.43
N LEU A 127 -16.90 27.99 -14.06
CA LEU A 127 -16.48 27.15 -15.18
C LEU A 127 -15.89 25.80 -14.72
N ILE A 128 -15.59 25.65 -13.42
CA ILE A 128 -15.05 24.44 -12.81
C ILE A 128 -16.15 23.79 -11.95
N GLU A 129 -16.59 22.59 -12.33
CA GLU A 129 -17.80 21.99 -11.77
C GLU A 129 -17.57 21.08 -10.57
N HIS A 130 -16.40 20.42 -10.45
CA HIS A 130 -16.14 19.47 -9.38
C HIS A 130 -15.82 20.15 -8.02
N GLU A 131 -16.07 19.46 -6.91
CA GLU A 131 -15.83 19.96 -5.53
C GLU A 131 -14.76 19.12 -4.79
N PHE A 132 -13.89 18.45 -5.55
CA PHE A 132 -12.79 17.62 -5.03
C PHE A 132 -13.27 16.44 -4.18
N ASP A 133 -14.27 15.73 -4.67
CA ASP A 133 -15.00 14.65 -4.01
C ASP A 133 -14.85 13.29 -4.71
N ASN A 134 -14.19 13.24 -5.87
CA ASN A 134 -14.03 12.00 -6.62
C ASN A 134 -12.95 11.08 -6.00
N PRO A 135 -13.32 9.89 -5.47
CA PRO A 135 -12.40 8.94 -4.83
C PRO A 135 -11.24 8.49 -5.75
N ASP A 136 -11.46 8.46 -7.06
CA ASP A 136 -10.47 8.00 -8.04
C ASP A 136 -9.25 8.94 -8.11
N TYR A 137 -9.44 10.21 -7.76
CA TYR A 137 -8.37 11.22 -7.74
C TYR A 137 -7.85 11.45 -6.32
N ILE A 138 -8.73 11.68 -5.34
CA ILE A 138 -8.31 12.09 -3.98
C ILE A 138 -7.52 11.00 -3.23
N GLY A 139 -7.60 9.74 -3.68
CA GLY A 139 -6.79 8.63 -3.15
C GLY A 139 -5.34 8.61 -3.65
N ALA A 140 -4.99 9.46 -4.63
CA ALA A 140 -3.67 9.48 -5.27
C ALA A 140 -2.54 9.83 -4.29
N GLU A 141 -1.32 9.36 -4.61
CA GLU A 141 -0.17 9.46 -3.71
C GLU A 141 0.30 10.91 -3.52
N ILE A 142 0.10 11.77 -4.52
CA ILE A 142 0.48 13.19 -4.46
C ILE A 142 -0.12 13.92 -3.25
N TYR A 143 -1.34 13.57 -2.84
CA TYR A 143 -2.01 14.20 -1.69
C TYR A 143 -1.52 13.69 -0.34
N LYS A 144 -0.71 12.63 -0.32
CA LYS A 144 -0.06 12.12 0.90
C LYS A 144 1.32 12.73 1.10
N VAL A 145 1.84 13.48 0.12
CA VAL A 145 3.11 14.19 0.23
C VAL A 145 2.95 15.37 1.19
N LYS A 146 3.78 15.35 2.24
CA LYS A 146 3.73 16.34 3.31
C LYS A 146 3.88 17.76 2.76
N GLY A 147 2.86 18.60 2.97
CA GLY A 147 2.85 20.02 2.61
C GLY A 147 2.58 20.31 1.13
N MET A 148 2.33 19.29 0.31
CA MET A 148 1.98 19.46 -1.10
C MET A 148 0.62 20.17 -1.27
N ASP A 149 -0.33 19.85 -0.40
CA ASP A 149 -1.64 20.49 -0.30
C ASP A 149 -1.53 22.01 -0.05
N ILE A 150 -0.70 22.40 0.92
CA ILE A 150 -0.45 23.81 1.25
C ILE A 150 0.25 24.50 0.07
N ALA A 151 1.24 23.86 -0.53
CA ALA A 151 1.97 24.41 -1.66
C ALA A 151 1.07 24.65 -2.88
N MET A 152 0.18 23.69 -3.22
CA MET A 152 -0.80 23.85 -4.30
C MET A 152 -1.74 25.03 -4.04
N HIS A 153 -2.19 25.19 -2.79
CA HIS A 153 -3.05 26.30 -2.41
C HIS A 153 -2.35 27.66 -2.54
N GLU A 154 -1.16 27.80 -1.93
CA GLU A 154 -0.35 29.02 -1.99
C GLU A 154 0.02 29.39 -3.44
N TYR A 155 0.39 28.39 -4.25
CA TYR A 155 0.65 28.57 -5.67
C TYR A 155 -0.58 29.11 -6.40
N SER A 156 -1.76 28.51 -6.19
CA SER A 156 -3.00 28.94 -6.85
C SER A 156 -3.37 30.38 -6.52
N LEU A 157 -3.18 30.81 -5.27
CA LEU A 157 -3.44 32.19 -4.84
C LEU A 157 -2.45 33.17 -5.50
N ALA A 158 -1.17 32.83 -5.49
CA ALA A 158 -0.11 33.66 -6.06
C ALA A 158 -0.25 33.80 -7.59
N ARG A 159 -0.70 32.74 -8.28
CA ARG A 159 -0.79 32.68 -9.75
C ARG A 159 -2.13 33.13 -10.30
N LEU A 160 -3.16 33.28 -9.46
CA LEU A 160 -4.49 33.66 -9.89
C LEU A 160 -4.53 34.93 -10.77
N PRO A 161 -3.84 36.05 -10.43
CA PRO A 161 -3.88 37.26 -11.26
C PRO A 161 -3.41 37.00 -12.70
N TYR A 162 -2.34 36.22 -12.86
CA TYR A 162 -1.82 35.83 -14.17
C TYR A 162 -2.81 34.97 -14.94
N VAL A 163 -3.45 33.99 -14.28
CA VAL A 163 -4.45 33.12 -14.92
C VAL A 163 -5.64 33.93 -15.44
N VAL A 164 -6.18 34.85 -14.63
CA VAL A 164 -7.32 35.71 -15.01
C VAL A 164 -6.94 36.62 -16.17
N GLU A 165 -5.78 37.27 -16.12
CA GLU A 165 -5.31 38.13 -17.21
C GLU A 165 -5.12 37.34 -18.52
N LYS A 166 -4.47 36.18 -18.44
CA LYS A 166 -4.23 35.29 -19.60
C LYS A 166 -5.54 34.80 -20.19
N PHE A 167 -6.51 34.41 -19.36
CA PHE A 167 -7.84 34.02 -19.80
C PHE A 167 -8.53 35.16 -20.54
N ASN A 168 -8.62 36.35 -19.93
CA ASN A 168 -9.30 37.50 -20.51
C ASN A 168 -8.69 37.92 -21.85
N ARG A 169 -7.35 37.92 -21.93
CA ARG A 169 -6.63 38.21 -23.17
C ARG A 169 -6.95 37.19 -24.27
N GLN A 170 -6.87 35.90 -23.97
CA GLN A 170 -7.12 34.85 -24.98
C GLN A 170 -8.60 34.78 -25.37
N TRP A 171 -9.52 35.02 -24.43
CA TRP A 171 -10.95 35.07 -24.71
C TRP A 171 -11.29 36.25 -25.62
N SER A 172 -10.74 37.45 -25.34
CA SER A 172 -10.95 38.64 -26.18
C SER A 172 -10.50 38.41 -27.63
N ILE A 173 -9.41 37.67 -27.84
CA ILE A 173 -8.95 37.29 -29.18
C ILE A 173 -9.96 36.36 -29.87
N LYS A 174 -10.40 35.29 -29.18
CA LYS A 174 -11.40 34.37 -29.73
C LYS A 174 -12.74 35.02 -30.03
N GLU A 175 -13.16 35.96 -29.20
CA GLU A 175 -14.38 36.72 -29.38
C GLU A 175 -14.31 37.58 -30.67
N LEU A 176 -13.19 38.28 -30.87
CA LEU A 176 -12.93 39.03 -32.11
C LEU A 176 -12.90 38.12 -33.36
N GLU A 177 -12.29 36.94 -33.27
CA GLU A 177 -12.28 35.96 -34.36
C GLU A 177 -13.69 35.49 -34.73
N CYS A 178 -14.55 35.23 -33.73
CA CYS A 178 -15.93 34.82 -33.97
C CYS A 178 -16.75 35.94 -34.63
N ILE A 179 -16.56 37.19 -34.20
CA ILE A 179 -17.20 38.37 -34.81
C ILE A 179 -16.74 38.53 -36.26
N GLN A 180 -15.43 38.43 -36.54
CA GLN A 180 -14.88 38.55 -37.89
C GLN A 180 -15.38 37.44 -38.82
N GLN A 181 -15.55 36.22 -38.30
CA GLN A 181 -16.11 35.08 -39.03
C GLN A 181 -17.64 35.13 -39.14
N LYS A 182 -18.30 36.15 -38.57
CA LYS A 182 -19.77 36.30 -38.49
C LYS A 182 -20.44 35.05 -37.92
N LYS A 183 -19.78 34.37 -36.98
CA LYS A 183 -20.29 33.16 -36.35
C LYS A 183 -21.16 33.56 -35.16
N GLU A 184 -22.46 33.35 -35.26
CA GLU A 184 -23.36 33.47 -34.11
C GLU A 184 -23.21 32.23 -33.24
N LEU A 185 -22.67 32.42 -32.03
CA LEU A 185 -22.53 31.35 -31.04
C LEU A 185 -23.67 31.42 -30.04
N THR A 186 -24.21 30.27 -29.67
CA THR A 186 -25.13 30.13 -28.56
C THR A 186 -24.41 30.31 -27.22
N GLU A 187 -25.14 30.67 -26.16
CA GLU A 187 -24.57 30.77 -24.80
C GLU A 187 -23.87 29.47 -24.37
N ARG A 188 -24.43 28.31 -24.74
CA ARG A 188 -23.83 27.00 -24.45
C ARG A 188 -22.47 26.83 -25.13
N GLU A 189 -22.34 27.25 -26.38
CA GLU A 189 -21.07 27.18 -27.10
C GLU A 189 -20.04 28.16 -26.53
N ILE A 190 -20.47 29.36 -26.14
CA ILE A 190 -19.61 30.34 -25.45
C ILE A 190 -19.09 29.74 -24.15
N GLN A 191 -19.96 29.19 -23.30
CA GLN A 191 -19.57 28.55 -22.05
C GLN A 191 -18.63 27.37 -22.27
N SER A 192 -18.93 26.50 -23.25
CA SER A 192 -18.07 25.37 -23.60
C SER A 192 -16.68 25.84 -24.03
N GLN A 193 -16.57 26.89 -24.86
CA GLN A 193 -15.29 27.41 -25.30
C GLN A 193 -14.50 28.08 -24.18
N LYS A 194 -15.19 28.81 -23.28
CA LYS A 194 -14.58 29.38 -22.07
C LYS A 194 -14.03 28.30 -21.15
N ARG A 195 -14.79 27.21 -20.91
CA ARG A 195 -14.31 26.05 -20.13
C ARG A 195 -13.05 25.44 -20.74
N THR A 196 -13.07 25.13 -22.04
CA THR A 196 -11.89 24.57 -22.73
C THR A 196 -10.70 25.53 -22.67
N LEU A 197 -10.93 26.84 -22.78
CA LEU A 197 -9.86 27.83 -22.67
C LEU A 197 -9.24 27.83 -21.27
N LEU A 198 -10.09 27.85 -20.24
CA LEU A 198 -9.63 27.84 -18.85
C LEU A 198 -8.90 26.53 -18.51
N ASP A 199 -9.46 25.38 -18.87
CA ASP A 199 -8.85 24.05 -18.70
C ASP A 199 -7.42 24.02 -19.30
N ASN A 200 -7.25 24.47 -20.55
CA ASN A 200 -5.93 24.56 -21.18
C ASN A 200 -4.94 25.46 -20.42
N ILE A 201 -5.41 26.55 -19.83
CA ILE A 201 -4.55 27.43 -19.01
C ILE A 201 -4.16 26.68 -17.72
N LEU A 202 -5.11 26.07 -17.01
CA LEU A 202 -4.88 25.39 -15.74
C LEU A 202 -4.05 24.11 -15.88
N ARG A 203 -4.17 23.40 -17.01
CA ARG A 203 -3.27 22.29 -17.37
C ARG A 203 -1.83 22.78 -17.45
N ASN A 204 -1.58 23.92 -18.09
CA ASN A 204 -0.23 24.50 -18.13
C ASN A 204 0.25 24.93 -16.74
N GLU A 205 -0.60 25.57 -15.92
CA GLU A 205 -0.22 25.92 -14.54
C GLU A 205 0.08 24.67 -13.68
N THR A 206 -0.55 23.52 -13.97
CA THR A 206 -0.21 22.25 -13.30
C THR A 206 1.21 21.81 -13.65
N ILE A 207 1.62 21.96 -14.91
CA ILE A 207 2.99 21.66 -15.35
C ILE A 207 3.97 22.65 -14.71
N GLU A 208 3.66 23.94 -14.73
CA GLU A 208 4.47 25.00 -14.13
C GLU A 208 4.60 24.86 -12.61
N PHE A 209 3.59 24.31 -11.91
CA PHE A 209 3.71 23.99 -10.49
C PHE A 209 4.83 22.97 -10.23
N PHE A 210 4.98 21.95 -11.08
CA PHE A 210 5.99 20.92 -10.90
C PHE A 210 7.36 21.28 -11.46
N LEU A 211 7.42 21.94 -12.62
CA LEU A 211 8.65 22.28 -13.33
C LEU A 211 9.17 23.69 -13.01
N GLY A 212 8.34 24.54 -12.41
CA GLY A 212 8.74 25.85 -11.89
C GLY A 212 9.70 25.73 -10.70
N GLU A 213 10.38 26.83 -10.36
CA GLU A 213 11.39 26.89 -9.29
C GLU A 213 12.39 25.71 -9.32
N GLU A 214 12.95 25.41 -10.51
CA GLU A 214 13.94 24.34 -10.69
C GLU A 214 13.44 22.95 -10.27
N ASP A 215 12.23 22.57 -10.71
CA ASP A 215 11.59 21.28 -10.46
C ASP A 215 11.29 20.97 -8.98
N LYS A 216 11.28 21.97 -8.10
CA LYS A 216 11.17 21.80 -6.63
C LYS A 216 10.07 20.83 -6.20
N HIS A 217 8.85 20.99 -6.72
CA HIS A 217 7.70 20.17 -6.31
C HIS A 217 7.73 18.77 -6.94
N LEU A 218 8.29 18.64 -8.15
CA LEU A 218 8.53 17.34 -8.77
C LEU A 218 9.58 16.54 -7.98
N ASP A 219 10.62 17.22 -7.51
CA ASP A 219 11.69 16.63 -6.70
C ASP A 219 11.20 16.26 -5.31
N GLN A 220 10.32 17.06 -4.72
CA GLN A 220 9.64 16.72 -3.49
C GLN A 220 8.78 15.45 -3.63
N TYR A 221 8.04 15.29 -4.74
CA TYR A 221 7.26 14.08 -5.00
C TYR A 221 8.16 12.86 -5.20
N ALA A 222 9.19 12.98 -6.06
CA ALA A 222 10.14 11.91 -6.29
C ALA A 222 10.85 11.49 -5.00
N HIS A 223 11.28 12.46 -4.18
CA HIS A 223 11.92 12.19 -2.90
C HIS A 223 10.99 11.46 -1.92
N HIS A 224 9.70 11.85 -1.86
CA HIS A 224 8.70 11.14 -1.06
C HIS A 224 8.59 9.67 -1.46
N LEU A 225 8.51 9.36 -2.76
CA LEU A 225 8.47 7.97 -3.24
C LEU A 225 9.75 7.18 -2.88
N GLN A 226 10.91 7.85 -2.83
CA GLN A 226 12.19 7.24 -2.44
C GLN A 226 12.32 6.96 -0.94
N GLN A 227 11.48 7.54 -0.08
CA GLN A 227 11.61 7.39 1.36
C GLN A 227 11.25 5.97 1.82
N ASN A 228 12.18 5.32 2.52
CA ASN A 228 11.94 4.03 3.15
C ASN A 228 10.71 4.09 4.08
N GLY A 229 9.84 3.09 3.96
CA GLY A 229 8.61 3.01 4.75
C GLY A 229 7.40 3.73 4.14
N VAL A 230 7.58 4.57 3.10
CA VAL A 230 6.44 5.08 2.31
C VAL A 230 5.87 3.95 1.47
N TRP A 231 4.56 3.71 1.60
CA TRP A 231 3.87 2.60 0.95
C TRP A 231 3.81 2.83 -0.56
N GLY A 232 4.22 1.81 -1.33
CA GLY A 232 4.06 1.83 -2.79
C GLY A 232 2.60 1.68 -3.21
N THR A 233 2.19 2.44 -4.21
CA THR A 233 0.85 2.38 -4.81
C THR A 233 0.87 1.64 -6.15
N GLU A 234 -0.32 1.33 -6.68
CA GLU A 234 -0.49 0.77 -8.03
C GLU A 234 0.10 1.70 -9.10
N GLU A 235 -0.06 3.02 -8.95
CA GLU A 235 0.54 4.03 -9.81
C GLU A 235 2.06 3.83 -9.95
N THR A 236 2.77 3.75 -8.81
CA THR A 236 4.23 3.59 -8.79
C THR A 236 4.67 2.20 -9.27
N LEU A 237 3.86 1.17 -9.05
CA LEU A 237 4.11 -0.19 -9.56
C LEU A 237 4.16 -0.20 -11.10
N PHE A 238 3.21 0.45 -11.78
CA PHE A 238 3.20 0.47 -13.24
C PHE A 238 4.31 1.33 -13.83
N VAL A 239 4.68 2.45 -13.18
CA VAL A 239 5.86 3.24 -13.57
C VAL A 239 7.14 2.39 -13.45
N LEU A 240 7.31 1.67 -12.33
CA LEU A 240 8.43 0.74 -12.14
C LEU A 240 8.46 -0.34 -13.22
N HIS A 241 7.30 -0.91 -13.55
CA HIS A 241 7.23 -1.98 -14.53
C HIS A 241 7.65 -1.50 -15.93
N ARG A 242 7.12 -0.36 -16.39
CA ARG A 242 7.56 0.27 -17.65
C ARG A 242 9.06 0.54 -17.68
N ALA A 243 9.62 1.01 -16.56
CA ALA A 243 11.05 1.25 -16.44
C ALA A 243 11.88 -0.04 -16.61
N ILE A 244 11.42 -1.15 -16.00
CA ILE A 244 12.09 -2.46 -16.11
C ILE A 244 11.98 -3.05 -17.51
N GLN A 245 10.85 -2.83 -18.19
CA GLN A 245 10.63 -3.29 -19.57
C GLN A 245 11.40 -2.47 -20.61
N GLY A 246 11.89 -1.27 -20.24
CA GLY A 246 12.44 -0.32 -21.22
C GLY A 246 11.35 0.16 -22.18
N GLU A 247 10.20 0.58 -21.65
CA GLU A 247 9.11 1.09 -22.49
C GLU A 247 9.48 2.43 -23.12
N HIS A 248 9.26 2.53 -24.44
CA HIS A 248 9.50 3.72 -25.23
C HIS A 248 8.35 4.00 -26.21
N LEU A 249 7.86 5.24 -26.18
CA LEU A 249 6.90 5.74 -27.16
C LEU A 249 7.66 6.25 -28.40
N VAL A 250 7.48 5.59 -29.54
CA VAL A 250 8.13 5.94 -30.81
C VAL A 250 7.08 6.27 -31.85
N ARG A 251 7.26 7.36 -32.60
CA ARG A 251 6.40 7.68 -33.74
C ARG A 251 6.88 6.94 -34.98
N ASN A 252 5.96 6.23 -35.64
CA ASN A 252 6.25 5.58 -36.90
C ASN A 252 6.33 6.60 -38.06
N GLN A 253 6.63 6.12 -39.27
CA GLN A 253 6.74 6.96 -40.48
C GLN A 253 5.43 7.67 -40.85
N GLU A 254 4.29 7.18 -40.38
CA GLU A 254 2.96 7.77 -40.57
C GLU A 254 2.60 8.79 -39.46
N GLY A 255 3.51 9.03 -38.51
CA GLY A 255 3.31 9.92 -37.37
C GLY A 255 2.50 9.33 -36.22
N ARG A 256 2.06 8.06 -36.31
CA ARG A 256 1.32 7.36 -35.25
C ARG A 256 2.27 6.90 -34.16
N ALA A 257 1.86 7.06 -32.90
CA ALA A 257 2.63 6.61 -31.76
C ALA A 257 2.49 5.08 -31.57
N HIS A 258 3.61 4.41 -31.38
CA HIS A 258 3.71 3.00 -31.03
C HIS A 258 4.52 2.84 -29.76
N ILE A 259 4.12 1.88 -28.92
CA ILE A 259 4.87 1.49 -27.74
C ILE A 259 5.81 0.35 -28.14
N LEU A 260 7.10 0.53 -27.87
CA LEU A 260 8.12 -0.49 -28.00
C LEU A 260 8.68 -0.80 -26.62
N TYR A 261 9.09 -2.05 -26.42
CA TYR A 261 9.72 -2.51 -25.19
C TYR A 261 11.08 -3.09 -25.55
N ASP A 262 12.10 -2.79 -24.74
CA ASP A 262 13.37 -3.53 -24.79
C ASP A 262 13.13 -5.00 -24.43
N ARG A 263 12.23 -5.24 -23.48
CA ARG A 263 11.82 -6.57 -23.02
C ARG A 263 10.36 -6.56 -22.57
N GLU A 264 9.54 -7.38 -23.21
CA GLU A 264 8.15 -7.56 -22.78
C GLU A 264 8.10 -8.54 -21.61
N ILE A 265 7.41 -8.15 -20.53
CA ILE A 265 7.17 -8.97 -19.34
C ILE A 265 5.70 -8.78 -18.99
N ILE A 266 4.91 -9.85 -18.99
CA ILE A 266 3.48 -9.72 -18.71
C ILE A 266 3.25 -9.67 -17.18
N LEU A 267 3.02 -8.49 -16.64
CA LEU A 267 2.61 -8.28 -15.24
C LEU A 267 1.09 -8.30 -15.09
N HIS A 268 0.59 -9.13 -14.18
CA HIS A 268 -0.79 -9.04 -13.69
C HIS A 268 -0.84 -8.52 -12.25
N LEU A 269 -1.93 -7.81 -11.95
CA LEU A 269 -2.26 -7.31 -10.62
C LEU A 269 -3.47 -8.06 -10.06
N TYR A 270 -3.29 -8.64 -8.89
CA TYR A 270 -4.35 -9.33 -8.16
C TYR A 270 -4.75 -8.50 -6.94
N ARG A 271 -6.00 -8.64 -6.47
CA ARG A 271 -6.46 -8.08 -5.20
C ARG A 271 -7.10 -9.19 -4.38
N ASN A 272 -6.67 -9.30 -3.14
CA ASN A 272 -7.12 -10.32 -2.18
C ASN A 272 -7.06 -11.73 -2.78
N ASP A 273 -5.94 -12.06 -3.41
CA ASP A 273 -5.64 -13.37 -4.02
C ASP A 273 -6.49 -13.72 -5.25
N GLY A 274 -7.25 -12.75 -5.80
CA GLY A 274 -8.07 -12.91 -7.00
C GLY A 274 -7.74 -11.93 -8.13
N ILE A 275 -8.12 -12.30 -9.35
CA ILE A 275 -8.07 -11.42 -10.52
C ILE A 275 -9.09 -10.29 -10.32
N SER A 276 -8.66 -9.04 -10.43
CA SER A 276 -9.50 -7.88 -10.13
C SER A 276 -10.19 -7.28 -11.34
N TYR A 277 -9.67 -7.52 -12.53
CA TYR A 277 -10.16 -7.00 -13.80
C TYR A 277 -9.63 -7.87 -14.94
N ASP A 278 -10.27 -7.76 -16.12
CA ASP A 278 -9.86 -8.49 -17.32
C ASP A 278 -8.43 -8.11 -17.69
N GLN A 279 -7.54 -9.10 -17.66
CA GLN A 279 -6.12 -8.95 -17.97
C GLN A 279 -5.78 -9.91 -19.11
N SER A 280 -5.10 -9.39 -20.14
CA SER A 280 -4.74 -10.16 -21.31
C SER A 280 -3.41 -10.90 -21.12
N GLY A 281 -3.22 -11.96 -21.88
CA GLY A 281 -1.99 -12.77 -21.87
C GLY A 281 -1.88 -13.69 -20.66
N SER A 282 -0.89 -14.60 -20.72
CA SER A 282 -0.51 -15.42 -19.57
C SER A 282 0.48 -14.63 -18.72
N PRO A 283 0.24 -14.44 -17.41
CA PRO A 283 1.15 -13.67 -16.58
C PRO A 283 2.50 -14.37 -16.42
N GLU A 284 3.55 -13.55 -16.44
CA GLU A 284 4.92 -13.93 -16.10
C GLU A 284 5.33 -13.40 -14.73
N MET A 285 4.68 -12.32 -14.28
CA MET A 285 4.77 -11.81 -12.93
C MET A 285 3.36 -11.51 -12.41
N ILE A 286 3.09 -11.85 -11.15
CA ILE A 286 1.87 -11.41 -10.47
C ILE A 286 2.26 -10.73 -9.17
N VAL A 287 1.71 -9.54 -8.96
CA VAL A 287 1.78 -8.81 -7.70
C VAL A 287 0.37 -8.71 -7.13
N ASN A 288 0.21 -8.95 -5.84
CA ASN A 288 -1.10 -9.07 -5.19
C ASN A 288 -1.24 -8.05 -4.07
N ASN A 289 -2.27 -7.21 -4.15
CA ASN A 289 -2.65 -6.27 -3.10
C ASN A 289 -3.60 -6.95 -2.11
N LYS A 290 -3.24 -7.01 -0.83
CA LYS A 290 -4.09 -7.55 0.24
C LYS A 290 -4.65 -6.39 1.07
N GLY A 291 -5.95 -6.15 0.92
CA GLY A 291 -6.73 -5.21 1.72
C GLY A 291 -6.22 -3.76 1.72
N ASN A 292 -5.53 -3.31 0.66
CA ASN A 292 -4.88 -1.99 0.58
C ASN A 292 -3.85 -1.70 1.68
N VAL A 293 -3.33 -2.74 2.35
CA VAL A 293 -2.36 -2.60 3.46
C VAL A 293 -1.09 -3.42 3.28
N HIS A 294 -1.11 -4.42 2.40
CA HIS A 294 0.02 -5.28 2.17
C HIS A 294 0.10 -5.72 0.71
N TRP A 295 1.31 -6.06 0.28
CA TRP A 295 1.61 -6.48 -1.08
C TRP A 295 2.39 -7.79 -1.01
N THR A 296 1.99 -8.79 -1.79
CA THR A 296 2.65 -10.11 -1.85
C THR A 296 2.92 -10.53 -3.29
N SER A 297 3.77 -11.54 -3.48
CA SER A 297 4.03 -12.15 -4.78
C SER A 297 3.17 -13.38 -4.97
N ILE A 298 2.61 -13.55 -6.16
CA ILE A 298 2.04 -14.82 -6.60
C ILE A 298 2.87 -15.29 -7.79
N ILE A 299 3.43 -16.49 -7.71
CA ILE A 299 4.29 -17.02 -8.77
C ILE A 299 3.42 -17.90 -9.69
N PRO A 300 3.33 -17.57 -10.99
CA PRO A 300 2.59 -18.37 -11.96
C PRO A 300 3.16 -19.79 -12.06
N ASP A 301 2.29 -20.78 -12.28
CA ASP A 301 2.73 -22.18 -12.43
C ASP A 301 3.57 -22.38 -13.70
N SER A 302 3.46 -21.49 -14.70
CA SER A 302 4.35 -21.44 -15.87
C SER A 302 5.78 -20.99 -15.54
N ILE A 303 5.99 -20.31 -14.40
CA ILE A 303 7.27 -19.76 -13.96
C ILE A 303 7.91 -20.66 -12.90
N PHE A 304 7.11 -21.18 -11.97
CA PHE A 304 7.59 -22.03 -10.90
C PHE A 304 6.52 -23.04 -10.48
N VAL A 305 6.87 -24.32 -10.49
CA VAL A 305 6.06 -25.38 -9.92
C VAL A 305 6.81 -25.99 -8.75
N LEU A 306 6.16 -25.94 -7.60
CA LEU A 306 6.68 -26.54 -6.39
C LEU A 306 6.67 -28.07 -6.52
N LYS A 307 7.84 -28.70 -6.47
CA LYS A 307 7.97 -30.18 -6.51
C LYS A 307 7.78 -30.87 -5.15
N TYR A 308 7.65 -30.09 -4.08
CA TYR A 308 7.52 -30.58 -2.71
C TYR A 308 6.07 -30.47 -2.26
N THR A 309 5.60 -31.48 -1.54
CA THR A 309 4.37 -31.40 -0.76
C THR A 309 4.53 -30.38 0.39
N PRO A 310 3.45 -29.83 0.95
CA PRO A 310 3.54 -28.91 2.08
C PRO A 310 4.31 -29.48 3.28
N GLN A 311 4.22 -30.79 3.52
CA GLN A 311 4.97 -31.49 4.55
C GLN A 311 6.47 -31.50 4.24
N GLU A 312 6.85 -31.81 3.00
CA GLU A 312 8.25 -31.78 2.57
C GLU A 312 8.82 -30.35 2.63
N GLN A 313 8.05 -29.32 2.24
CA GLN A 313 8.49 -27.93 2.39
C GLN A 313 8.79 -27.58 3.85
N ARG A 314 7.88 -27.94 4.77
CA ARG A 314 8.08 -27.72 6.21
C ARG A 314 9.38 -28.37 6.69
N LEU A 315 9.69 -29.57 6.19
CA LEU A 315 10.93 -30.27 6.52
C LEU A 315 12.17 -29.50 6.03
N TYR A 316 12.16 -29.00 4.78
CA TYR A 316 13.28 -28.21 4.25
C TYR A 316 13.40 -26.83 4.90
N GLN A 317 12.29 -26.17 5.25
CA GLN A 317 12.31 -24.91 5.99
C GLN A 317 12.95 -25.08 7.37
N LEU A 318 12.65 -26.17 8.08
CA LEU A 318 13.31 -26.46 9.36
C LEU A 318 14.83 -26.67 9.21
N LEU A 319 15.31 -27.20 8.08
CA LEU A 319 16.74 -27.25 7.78
C LEU A 319 17.34 -25.87 7.50
N ASP A 320 16.58 -24.95 6.88
CA ASP A 320 17.01 -23.55 6.70
C ASP A 320 17.08 -22.83 8.05
N ASP A 321 16.08 -23.01 8.92
CA ASP A 321 16.04 -22.42 10.26
C ASP A 321 17.19 -22.94 11.14
N MET A 322 17.47 -24.25 11.08
CA MET A 322 18.64 -24.84 11.74
C MET A 322 19.95 -24.24 11.21
N GLN A 323 20.06 -23.95 9.91
CA GLN A 323 21.27 -23.35 9.35
C GLN A 323 21.48 -21.91 9.85
N MET A 324 20.42 -21.08 9.83
CA MET A 324 20.51 -19.69 10.30
C MET A 324 20.85 -19.58 11.79
N GLU A 325 20.27 -20.44 12.61
CA GLU A 325 20.44 -20.38 14.08
C GLU A 325 21.77 -20.95 14.54
N TYR A 326 22.51 -21.51 13.59
CA TYR A 326 23.87 -21.90 13.78
C TYR A 326 24.83 -20.73 13.57
N GLU A 327 24.57 -19.89 12.57
CA GLU A 327 25.34 -18.68 12.28
C GLU A 327 25.25 -17.63 13.42
N SER A 328 24.28 -17.76 14.33
CA SER A 328 24.06 -16.89 15.50
C SER A 328 24.77 -17.32 16.80
N ILE A 329 25.40 -18.51 16.84
CA ILE A 329 26.10 -19.01 18.05
C ILE A 329 27.43 -18.25 18.25
N PRO A 330 27.72 -17.67 19.43
CA PRO A 330 28.98 -16.97 19.70
C PRO A 330 30.21 -17.85 19.42
N GLN A 331 31.15 -17.31 18.63
CA GLN A 331 32.39 -17.98 18.20
C GLN A 331 33.34 -18.27 19.38
N GLY A 332 33.03 -19.31 20.16
CA GLY A 332 33.91 -19.86 21.20
C GLY A 332 34.58 -21.19 20.82
N SER A 333 34.18 -21.80 19.70
CA SER A 333 34.69 -23.10 19.25
C SER A 333 34.52 -23.30 17.74
N GLU A 334 35.44 -22.76 16.95
CA GLU A 334 35.47 -22.90 15.47
C GLU A 334 35.37 -24.35 14.97
N LYS A 335 35.79 -25.34 15.78
CA LYS A 335 35.65 -26.77 15.45
C LYS A 335 34.23 -27.30 15.54
N GLN A 336 33.39 -26.80 16.46
CA GLN A 336 31.99 -27.19 16.48
C GLN A 336 31.26 -26.50 15.32
N ALA A 337 31.66 -25.26 14.98
CA ALA A 337 31.11 -24.44 13.91
C ALA A 337 31.02 -25.20 12.55
N SER A 338 32.15 -25.71 12.07
CA SER A 338 32.19 -26.45 10.80
C SER A 338 31.39 -27.76 10.84
N ILE A 339 31.49 -28.51 11.94
CA ILE A 339 30.90 -29.85 12.07
C ILE A 339 29.35 -29.81 11.96
N SER A 340 28.69 -28.79 12.50
CA SER A 340 27.23 -28.73 12.49
C SER A 340 26.64 -28.26 11.16
N SER A 341 27.30 -27.34 10.44
CA SER A 341 26.91 -26.96 9.08
C SER A 341 27.04 -28.15 8.11
N ASP A 342 28.11 -28.95 8.28
CA ASP A 342 28.30 -30.18 7.51
C ASP A 342 27.20 -31.21 7.79
N TRP A 343 26.70 -31.30 9.04
CA TRP A 343 25.58 -32.16 9.39
C TRP A 343 24.26 -31.72 8.77
N ILE A 344 23.96 -30.42 8.77
CA ILE A 344 22.74 -29.90 8.13
C ILE A 344 22.80 -30.13 6.62
N HIS A 345 23.96 -29.91 6.00
CA HIS A 345 24.17 -30.23 4.59
C HIS A 345 24.01 -31.73 4.32
N ALA A 346 24.61 -32.59 5.15
CA ALA A 346 24.48 -34.03 5.03
C ALA A 346 23.02 -34.49 5.17
N LEU A 347 22.25 -33.91 6.10
CA LEU A 347 20.81 -34.18 6.23
C LEU A 347 20.04 -33.83 4.94
N ARG A 348 20.33 -32.68 4.31
CA ARG A 348 19.72 -32.34 3.01
C ARG A 348 20.03 -33.38 1.94
N VAL A 349 21.29 -33.80 1.86
CA VAL A 349 21.72 -34.81 0.88
C VAL A 349 20.98 -36.12 1.10
N GLN A 350 20.85 -36.57 2.35
CA GLN A 350 20.13 -37.81 2.65
C GLN A 350 18.62 -37.70 2.40
N ILE A 351 17.99 -36.58 2.73
CA ILE A 351 16.56 -36.36 2.38
C ILE A 351 16.35 -36.33 0.86
N GLY A 352 17.25 -35.69 0.12
CA GLY A 352 17.25 -35.75 -1.34
C GLY A 352 17.39 -37.17 -1.87
N ALA A 353 18.30 -37.96 -1.29
CA ALA A 353 18.46 -39.37 -1.65
C ALA A 353 17.20 -40.20 -1.36
N MET A 354 16.51 -39.96 -0.24
CA MET A 354 15.22 -40.63 0.04
C MET A 354 14.16 -40.31 -1.02
N LYS A 355 14.09 -39.06 -1.51
CA LYS A 355 13.09 -38.63 -2.50
C LYS A 355 13.39 -39.08 -3.93
N ASP A 356 14.64 -38.94 -4.34
CA ASP A 356 15.01 -39.04 -5.75
C ASP A 356 15.48 -40.44 -6.15
N ASN A 357 15.91 -41.27 -5.19
CA ASN A 357 16.44 -42.58 -5.50
C ASN A 357 15.31 -43.59 -5.83
N PRO A 358 15.38 -44.30 -6.97
CA PRO A 358 14.37 -45.30 -7.32
C PRO A 358 14.48 -46.59 -6.49
N SER A 359 15.63 -46.86 -5.84
CA SER A 359 15.83 -48.08 -5.05
C SER A 359 15.37 -47.91 -3.61
N GLN A 360 14.46 -48.78 -3.18
CA GLN A 360 14.00 -48.86 -1.79
C GLN A 360 15.16 -49.08 -0.80
N GLU A 361 16.13 -49.94 -1.13
CA GLU A 361 17.31 -50.18 -0.29
C GLU A 361 18.15 -48.92 -0.12
N ALA A 362 18.30 -48.12 -1.18
CA ALA A 362 19.03 -46.87 -1.11
C ALA A 362 18.28 -45.80 -0.30
N LYS A 363 16.94 -45.78 -0.36
CA LYS A 363 16.11 -44.92 0.48
C LYS A 363 16.20 -45.31 1.95
N GLU A 364 16.12 -46.60 2.27
CA GLU A 364 16.27 -47.11 3.64
C GLU A 364 17.66 -46.81 4.21
N LYS A 365 18.71 -46.95 3.38
CA LYS A 365 20.05 -46.53 3.75
C LYS A 365 20.12 -45.02 4.04
N ALA A 366 19.56 -44.19 3.18
CA ALA A 366 19.53 -42.73 3.38
C ALA A 366 18.74 -42.33 4.64
N MET A 367 17.65 -43.06 4.96
CA MET A 367 16.91 -42.88 6.21
C MET A 367 17.78 -43.26 7.43
N SER A 368 18.45 -44.40 7.38
CA SER A 368 19.38 -44.83 8.42
C SER A 368 20.51 -43.81 8.63
N ASP A 369 21.11 -43.32 7.54
CA ASP A 369 22.16 -42.31 7.58
C ASP A 369 21.64 -40.99 8.17
N SER A 370 20.41 -40.58 7.84
CA SER A 370 19.75 -39.41 8.44
C SER A 370 19.57 -39.56 9.94
N MET A 371 19.09 -40.71 10.41
CA MET A 371 18.93 -41.01 11.84
C MET A 371 20.27 -41.04 12.57
N GLN A 372 21.32 -41.54 11.91
CA GLN A 372 22.67 -41.52 12.47
C GLN A 372 23.22 -40.09 12.62
N ILE A 373 22.97 -39.22 11.65
CA ILE A 373 23.36 -37.80 11.74
C ILE A 373 22.61 -37.13 12.90
N LEU A 374 21.29 -37.33 13.01
CA LEU A 374 20.50 -36.79 14.13
C LEU A 374 20.99 -37.33 15.49
N GLY A 375 21.35 -38.60 15.56
CA GLY A 375 21.95 -39.22 16.75
C GLY A 375 23.28 -38.58 17.15
N LYS A 376 24.07 -38.08 16.19
CA LYS A 376 25.29 -37.30 16.45
C LYS A 376 25.00 -35.85 16.87
N MET A 377 23.96 -35.23 16.31
CA MET A 377 23.56 -33.86 16.63
C MET A 377 22.97 -33.73 18.03
N MET A 378 22.14 -34.68 18.46
CA MET A 378 21.37 -34.59 19.70
C MET A 378 22.21 -34.38 20.98
N PRO A 379 23.31 -35.12 21.22
CA PRO A 379 24.14 -34.92 22.43
C PRO A 379 24.86 -33.56 22.47
N ILE A 380 25.08 -32.94 21.30
CA ILE A 380 25.89 -31.72 21.17
C ILE A 380 24.99 -30.50 21.15
N LEU A 381 23.96 -30.51 20.31
CA LEU A 381 23.06 -29.37 20.11
C LEU A 381 21.82 -29.43 21.00
N GLY A 382 21.39 -30.62 21.43
CA GLY A 382 20.23 -30.80 22.30
C GLY A 382 20.39 -30.23 23.72
N ASN A 383 21.60 -29.82 24.10
CA ASN A 383 21.86 -29.11 25.35
C ASN A 383 21.41 -27.65 25.30
N TYR A 384 21.26 -27.07 24.11
CA TYR A 384 20.73 -25.72 23.95
C TYR A 384 19.20 -25.78 23.85
N PRO A 385 18.44 -25.05 24.71
CA PRO A 385 16.98 -25.14 24.78
C PRO A 385 16.29 -24.91 23.44
N TYR A 386 16.77 -23.95 22.66
CA TYR A 386 16.20 -23.60 21.36
C TYR A 386 16.49 -24.65 20.28
N TRP A 387 17.72 -25.17 20.22
CA TRP A 387 18.09 -26.28 19.33
C TRP A 387 17.34 -27.58 19.65
N ARG A 388 17.06 -27.83 20.93
CA ARG A 388 16.24 -28.98 21.33
C ARG A 388 14.84 -28.92 20.71
N VAL A 389 14.23 -27.73 20.68
CA VAL A 389 12.92 -27.51 20.06
C VAL A 389 13.01 -27.66 18.54
N LEU A 390 14.01 -27.03 17.90
CA LEU A 390 14.25 -27.17 16.45
C LEU A 390 14.46 -28.63 16.03
N LEU A 391 15.30 -29.39 16.73
CA LEU A 391 15.56 -30.79 16.45
C LEU A 391 14.31 -31.66 16.64
N ALA A 392 13.51 -31.38 17.68
CA ALA A 392 12.25 -32.09 17.89
C ALA A 392 11.22 -31.81 16.78
N HIS A 393 11.10 -30.55 16.36
CA HIS A 393 10.25 -30.17 15.24
C HIS A 393 10.73 -30.80 13.92
N PHE A 394 12.03 -30.76 13.64
CA PHE A 394 12.63 -31.39 12.47
C PHE A 394 12.38 -32.90 12.45
N PHE A 395 12.60 -33.58 13.57
CA PHE A 395 12.35 -35.02 13.68
C PHE A 395 10.87 -35.35 13.44
N THR A 396 9.96 -34.57 14.00
CA THR A 396 8.52 -34.74 13.79
C THR A 396 8.15 -34.54 12.31
N ALA A 397 8.64 -33.47 11.69
CA ALA A 397 8.42 -33.21 10.27
C ALA A 397 9.02 -34.30 9.37
N LEU A 398 10.17 -34.87 9.75
CA LEU A 398 10.79 -35.97 9.02
C LEU A 398 9.89 -37.21 9.06
N LEU A 399 9.40 -37.58 10.26
CA LEU A 399 8.48 -38.71 10.42
C LEU A 399 7.18 -38.53 9.62
N GLU A 400 6.63 -37.31 9.59
CA GLU A 400 5.46 -36.97 8.76
C GLU A 400 5.75 -37.13 7.25
N CYS A 401 6.99 -36.90 6.81
CA CYS A 401 7.40 -37.02 5.42
C CYS A 401 7.76 -38.44 4.98
N ILE A 402 8.10 -39.36 5.91
CA ILE A 402 8.56 -40.72 5.58
C ILE A 402 7.61 -41.44 4.61
N PRO A 403 6.28 -41.46 4.81
CA PRO A 403 5.38 -42.15 3.87
C PRO A 403 5.50 -41.66 2.43
N THR A 404 5.67 -40.35 2.24
CA THR A 404 5.82 -39.72 0.92
C THR A 404 7.20 -39.96 0.33
N LEU A 405 8.26 -39.82 1.14
CA LEU A 405 9.64 -40.02 0.71
C LEU A 405 9.92 -41.49 0.33
N MET A 406 9.33 -42.42 1.08
CA MET A 406 9.48 -43.86 0.88
C MET A 406 8.51 -44.42 -0.17
N ALA A 407 7.57 -43.64 -0.69
CA ALA A 407 6.66 -44.11 -1.73
C ALA A 407 7.43 -44.44 -3.02
N ASP A 408 7.10 -45.58 -3.64
CA ASP A 408 7.64 -45.93 -4.96
C ASP A 408 7.18 -44.89 -5.99
N LYS A 409 8.12 -44.29 -6.72
CA LYS A 409 7.79 -43.56 -7.95
C LYS A 409 7.31 -44.60 -8.97
N LYS A 410 6.01 -44.89 -9.00
CA LYS A 410 5.41 -45.56 -10.16
C LYS A 410 5.77 -44.72 -11.38
N ILE A 411 6.60 -45.26 -12.26
CA ILE A 411 6.83 -44.70 -13.58
C ILE A 411 5.49 -44.81 -14.31
N SER A 412 4.64 -43.78 -14.19
CA SER A 412 3.49 -43.64 -15.07
C SER A 412 4.03 -43.20 -16.43
N SER A 413 4.43 -44.17 -17.24
CA SER A 413 4.41 -44.02 -18.69
C SER A 413 3.03 -43.47 -19.07
N GLY A 414 3.02 -42.34 -19.78
CA GLY A 414 1.89 -41.42 -19.86
C GLY A 414 0.52 -42.03 -20.15
N LEU A 415 -0.47 -41.63 -19.35
CA LEU A 415 -1.90 -41.60 -19.67
C LEU A 415 -2.70 -41.17 -18.42
N ILE A 416 -2.66 -39.88 -18.04
CA ILE A 416 -3.74 -39.25 -17.25
C ILE A 416 -3.96 -37.83 -17.79
N GLN A 417 -4.46 -37.77 -19.02
CA GLN A 417 -5.46 -36.77 -19.39
C GLN A 417 -6.81 -37.44 -19.18
N CYS A 418 -7.77 -36.72 -18.59
CA CYS A 418 -9.13 -37.15 -18.24
C CYS A 418 -9.29 -37.77 -16.84
N GLU A 419 -9.16 -36.94 -15.81
CA GLU A 419 -9.96 -37.12 -14.58
C GLU A 419 -10.23 -35.75 -13.92
N SER A 420 -10.57 -34.77 -14.77
CA SER A 420 -11.52 -33.74 -14.39
C SER A 420 -12.89 -34.26 -14.76
N LEU A 421 -13.77 -34.40 -13.77
CA LEU A 421 -15.25 -34.47 -13.80
C LEU A 421 -15.69 -35.46 -12.73
N LEU A 422 -16.63 -35.02 -11.87
CA LEU A 422 -17.27 -35.70 -10.74
C LEU A 422 -16.46 -35.57 -9.41
N THR A 423 -16.96 -35.10 -8.28
CA THR A 423 -18.29 -34.63 -7.85
C THR A 423 -18.17 -34.00 -6.44
N THR A 424 -18.92 -32.91 -6.21
CA THR A 424 -19.64 -32.49 -4.99
C THR A 424 -19.06 -32.59 -3.57
N ARG A 425 -19.02 -31.41 -2.92
CA ARG A 425 -19.13 -31.07 -1.47
C ARG A 425 -20.10 -31.96 -0.66
N PRO A 426 -19.90 -32.09 0.67
CA PRO A 426 -20.66 -31.22 1.59
C PRO A 426 -19.92 -30.72 2.85
N HIS A 427 -20.47 -29.62 3.36
CA HIS A 427 -20.26 -28.92 4.64
C HIS A 427 -20.30 -29.79 5.90
N LEU A 428 -19.54 -29.39 6.93
CA LEU A 428 -19.94 -29.38 8.35
C LEU A 428 -19.17 -28.27 9.11
N THR A 429 -19.90 -27.41 9.83
CA THR A 429 -19.48 -26.63 11.02
C THR A 429 -19.58 -27.53 12.28
N PRO A 430 -19.39 -27.09 13.55
CA PRO A 430 -18.93 -25.82 14.16
C PRO A 430 -17.86 -26.03 15.28
N VAL A 431 -17.47 -24.96 16.00
CA VAL A 431 -17.61 -24.79 17.48
C VAL A 431 -16.61 -23.76 18.02
N ALA A 432 -17.15 -22.81 18.77
CA ALA A 432 -16.46 -21.77 19.53
C ALA A 432 -16.00 -22.27 20.92
N SER A 433 -14.96 -21.65 21.50
CA SER A 433 -14.76 -21.62 22.94
C SER A 433 -14.01 -20.36 23.37
N GLU A 434 -14.65 -19.59 24.24
CA GLU A 434 -14.11 -18.45 25.00
C GLU A 434 -13.09 -18.90 26.07
N LYS A 435 -12.15 -18.01 26.45
CA LYS A 435 -11.98 -17.56 27.85
C LYS A 435 -10.86 -16.54 28.06
N LYS A 436 -11.30 -15.37 28.57
CA LYS A 436 -10.85 -14.58 29.75
C LYS A 436 -9.42 -14.05 29.90
N GLU A 437 -9.41 -12.72 30.04
CA GLU A 437 -8.40 -11.78 30.52
C GLU A 437 -7.89 -12.02 31.95
N LEU A 438 -6.71 -11.44 32.24
CA LEU A 438 -6.37 -10.73 33.48
C LEU A 438 -5.24 -9.72 33.20
N SER A 439 -5.36 -8.52 33.76
CA SER A 439 -4.47 -7.34 33.60
C SER A 439 -4.00 -6.83 35.00
N PRO A 440 -3.50 -5.59 35.15
CA PRO A 440 -2.10 -5.09 35.11
C PRO A 440 -1.65 -4.55 36.51
N PRO A 441 -0.57 -3.75 36.67
CA PRO A 441 -0.71 -2.26 36.66
C PRO A 441 0.58 -1.44 36.30
N ASP A 442 0.44 -0.28 35.62
CA ASP A 442 0.58 1.16 36.06
C ASP A 442 1.99 1.77 36.23
N ILE A 443 2.19 2.98 35.67
CA ILE A 443 2.59 4.26 36.33
C ILE A 443 2.98 5.37 35.30
N THR A 444 2.06 6.34 35.18
CA THR A 444 2.09 7.82 35.05
C THR A 444 3.18 8.65 34.32
N ASN A 445 2.67 9.56 33.45
CA ASN A 445 2.82 11.04 33.31
C ASN A 445 4.23 11.64 33.08
N THR A 446 4.45 12.71 32.28
CA THR A 446 3.76 14.01 32.24
C THR A 446 4.16 14.79 30.97
N GLU A 447 3.28 15.69 30.52
CA GLU A 447 3.38 16.62 29.39
C GLU A 447 4.43 17.73 29.57
N GLU A 448 4.77 18.44 28.47
CA GLU A 448 4.78 19.91 28.45
C GLU A 448 4.79 20.45 27.00
N ARG A 449 3.89 21.41 26.72
CA ARG A 449 3.85 22.29 25.53
C ARG A 449 3.96 23.72 26.01
N PRO A 450 4.55 24.62 25.20
CA PRO A 450 3.84 25.83 24.77
C PRO A 450 4.20 26.16 23.30
N SER A 451 3.60 27.06 22.52
CA SER A 451 2.48 28.01 22.63
C SER A 451 2.20 28.50 21.20
N GLN A 452 0.94 28.77 20.89
CA GLN A 452 0.48 29.38 19.64
C GLN A 452 0.77 30.88 19.59
N SER A 453 1.01 31.43 18.40
CA SER A 453 0.16 32.51 17.83
C SER A 453 0.76 33.03 16.52
N GLN A 454 0.23 32.56 15.39
CA GLN A 454 0.25 33.22 14.06
C GLN A 454 -0.59 32.44 13.00
N LYS A 455 -1.51 31.56 13.43
CA LYS A 455 -2.12 30.48 12.61
C LYS A 455 -3.56 30.72 12.15
N GLU A 456 -4.13 31.90 12.37
CA GLU A 456 -5.59 32.10 12.23
C GLU A 456 -6.11 32.27 10.79
N MET A 457 -5.26 32.40 9.78
CA MET A 457 -5.71 32.48 8.38
C MET A 457 -5.62 31.16 7.59
N VAL A 458 -5.19 30.07 8.23
CA VAL A 458 -5.17 28.70 7.64
C VAL A 458 -6.56 28.02 7.69
N SER A 459 -7.54 28.69 8.27
CA SER A 459 -8.74 28.07 8.83
C SER A 459 -9.72 27.53 7.78
N LYS A 460 -9.99 28.23 6.68
CA LYS A 460 -11.06 27.79 5.74
C LYS A 460 -10.69 26.60 4.85
N PHE A 461 -9.39 26.39 4.55
CA PHE A 461 -8.92 25.21 3.81
C PHE A 461 -8.76 23.98 4.71
N SER A 462 -8.29 24.15 5.96
CA SER A 462 -8.27 23.10 7.00
C SER A 462 -9.66 22.70 7.50
N GLN A 463 -10.71 23.47 7.17
CA GLN A 463 -12.09 23.22 7.55
C GLN A 463 -12.87 22.37 6.52
N HIS A 464 -12.35 22.17 5.30
CA HIS A 464 -12.95 21.23 4.35
C HIS A 464 -12.78 19.79 4.91
N THR A 465 -13.83 18.98 4.85
CA THR A 465 -13.94 17.66 5.52
C THR A 465 -12.82 16.66 5.20
N LEU A 466 -12.04 16.91 4.14
CA LEU A 466 -10.93 16.07 3.66
C LEU A 466 -9.53 16.48 4.15
N PHE A 467 -9.33 17.72 4.63
CA PHE A 467 -8.05 18.19 5.19
C PHE A 467 -8.08 18.34 6.72
N LYS A 468 -9.18 17.90 7.34
CA LYS A 468 -9.05 17.34 8.68
C LYS A 468 -7.98 16.26 8.56
N LYS A 469 -6.80 16.51 9.17
CA LYS A 469 -6.07 15.41 9.80
C LYS A 469 -7.16 14.55 10.44
N PRO A 470 -7.14 13.23 10.31
CA PRO A 470 -7.74 12.46 11.36
C PRO A 470 -6.96 12.88 12.61
N SER A 471 -7.48 13.88 13.33
CA SER A 471 -7.23 14.02 14.74
C SER A 471 -7.99 12.90 15.44
N THR A 472 -7.88 11.66 14.95
CA THR A 472 -7.37 10.61 15.80
C THR A 472 -5.93 10.96 16.16
N THR A 473 -5.75 12.04 16.95
CA THR A 473 -5.06 11.81 18.21
C THR A 473 -5.84 10.64 18.78
N ILE A 474 -5.31 9.43 18.61
CA ILE A 474 -5.92 8.23 19.16
C ILE A 474 -6.03 8.55 20.64
N GLN A 475 -7.24 8.91 21.07
CA GLN A 475 -7.43 9.52 22.37
C GLN A 475 -7.30 8.41 23.39
N ARG A 476 -6.12 8.37 24.03
CA ARG A 476 -5.78 7.32 24.98
C ARG A 476 -6.59 7.43 26.27
N ALA A 477 -7.03 8.66 26.59
CA ALA A 477 -7.77 8.99 27.78
C ALA A 477 -9.29 8.88 27.57
N TYR A 478 -9.98 8.37 28.59
CA TYR A 478 -11.42 8.39 28.65
C TYR A 478 -11.93 9.85 28.72
N PRO A 479 -12.90 10.28 27.90
CA PRO A 479 -13.34 11.67 27.89
C PRO A 479 -13.81 12.14 29.28
N GLU A 480 -13.15 13.16 29.82
CA GLU A 480 -13.41 13.68 31.17
C GLU A 480 -14.86 14.13 31.34
N GLU A 481 -15.47 14.65 30.27
CA GLU A 481 -16.85 15.11 30.27
C GLU A 481 -17.81 13.94 30.50
N ILE A 482 -17.54 12.77 29.93
CA ILE A 482 -18.32 11.55 30.16
C ILE A 482 -18.00 10.97 31.55
N ALA A 483 -16.73 11.07 32.00
CA ALA A 483 -16.28 10.60 33.31
C ALA A 483 -17.03 11.23 34.48
N ARG A 484 -17.53 12.47 34.32
CA ARG A 484 -18.40 13.15 35.31
C ARG A 484 -19.72 12.41 35.56
N TYR A 485 -20.24 11.67 34.58
CA TYR A 485 -21.53 10.98 34.66
C TYR A 485 -21.40 9.46 34.78
N ILE A 486 -20.41 8.85 34.11
CA ILE A 486 -20.19 7.40 34.11
C ILE A 486 -18.69 7.12 34.30
N ARG A 487 -18.36 6.27 35.27
CA ARG A 487 -16.98 5.78 35.44
C ARG A 487 -16.58 4.88 34.27
N GLU A 488 -15.32 4.97 33.84
CA GLU A 488 -14.76 4.22 32.70
C GLU A 488 -15.06 2.71 32.74
N ASN A 489 -15.01 2.08 33.92
CA ASN A 489 -15.27 0.65 34.09
C ASN A 489 -16.77 0.25 34.07
N LYS A 490 -17.69 1.21 33.95
CA LYS A 490 -19.14 1.01 33.91
C LYS A 490 -19.78 1.47 32.59
N GLN A 491 -18.94 1.82 31.61
CA GLN A 491 -19.39 2.29 30.30
C GLN A 491 -20.01 1.17 29.47
N THR A 492 -21.08 1.49 28.74
CA THR A 492 -21.62 0.72 27.61
C THR A 492 -22.11 1.73 26.57
N GLY A 493 -22.12 1.37 25.29
CA GLY A 493 -22.61 2.27 24.22
C GLY A 493 -23.96 2.91 24.52
N PRO A 494 -25.01 2.13 24.92
CA PRO A 494 -26.31 2.71 25.26
C PRO A 494 -26.26 3.70 26.44
N ARG A 495 -25.46 3.42 27.47
CA ARG A 495 -25.36 4.31 28.66
C ARG A 495 -24.62 5.59 28.31
N VAL A 496 -23.59 5.50 27.48
CA VAL A 496 -22.82 6.66 27.02
C VAL A 496 -23.65 7.53 26.08
N ALA A 497 -24.39 6.94 25.13
CA ALA A 497 -25.34 7.68 24.31
C ALA A 497 -26.40 8.40 25.14
N LYS A 498 -26.91 7.77 26.21
CA LYS A 498 -27.86 8.41 27.15
C LYS A 498 -27.24 9.61 27.87
N VAL A 499 -25.97 9.53 28.28
CA VAL A 499 -25.26 10.66 28.89
C VAL A 499 -25.03 11.77 27.88
N LEU A 500 -24.60 11.46 26.66
CA LEU A 500 -24.40 12.44 25.60
C LEU A 500 -25.69 13.20 25.27
N ARG A 501 -26.84 12.51 25.21
CA ARG A 501 -28.15 13.16 25.06
C ARG A 501 -28.51 14.05 26.23
N LYS A 502 -28.15 13.65 27.46
CA LYS A 502 -28.36 14.48 28.66
C LYS A 502 -27.49 15.74 28.63
N MET A 503 -26.22 15.63 28.24
CA MET A 503 -25.31 16.77 28.09
C MET A 503 -25.84 17.75 27.03
N TYR A 504 -26.31 17.23 25.89
CA TYR A 504 -26.95 18.06 24.88
C TYR A 504 -28.21 18.79 25.40
N GLN A 505 -29.06 18.08 26.17
CA GLN A 505 -30.21 18.71 26.83
C GLN A 505 -29.79 19.82 27.81
N GLU A 506 -28.70 19.64 28.55
CA GLU A 506 -28.14 20.69 29.42
C GLU A 506 -27.63 21.90 28.60
N GLY A 507 -27.09 21.66 27.41
CA GLY A 507 -26.71 22.71 26.45
C GLY A 507 -27.90 23.55 25.95
N LEU A 508 -29.04 22.91 25.68
CA LEU A 508 -30.28 23.60 25.28
C LEU A 508 -30.83 24.52 26.38
N HIS A 509 -30.47 24.31 27.65
CA HIS A 509 -30.87 25.16 28.77
C HIS A 509 -29.87 26.29 29.07
N GLY A 510 -28.95 26.60 28.13
CA GLY A 510 -28.06 27.76 28.20
C GLY A 510 -26.64 27.47 28.68
N SER A 511 -26.23 26.20 28.73
CA SER A 511 -24.81 25.86 28.96
C SER A 511 -24.04 25.92 27.64
N GLU A 512 -23.20 26.94 27.47
CA GLU A 512 -22.29 27.06 26.31
C GLU A 512 -21.30 25.88 26.21
N GLU A 513 -21.10 25.12 27.29
CA GLU A 513 -20.21 23.96 27.33
C GLU A 513 -20.72 22.77 26.51
N TYR A 514 -22.02 22.70 26.18
CA TYR A 514 -22.65 21.53 25.54
C TYR A 514 -23.43 21.87 24.27
N SER A 515 -22.84 22.67 23.37
CA SER A 515 -23.39 22.89 22.03
C SER A 515 -23.49 21.57 21.23
N PRO A 516 -24.33 21.51 20.17
CA PRO A 516 -24.39 20.35 19.27
C PRO A 516 -23.02 19.92 18.73
N GLU A 517 -22.20 20.90 18.35
CA GLU A 517 -20.85 20.70 17.82
C GLU A 517 -19.93 20.10 18.89
N LYS A 518 -20.04 20.56 20.14
CA LYS A 518 -19.25 20.05 21.25
C LYS A 518 -19.67 18.64 21.69
N CYS A 519 -20.98 18.38 21.74
CA CYS A 519 -21.51 17.05 22.04
C CYS A 519 -21.10 16.01 21.00
N ARG A 520 -21.11 16.39 19.72
CA ARG A 520 -20.58 15.56 18.62
C ARG A 520 -19.09 15.27 18.80
N GLU A 521 -18.29 16.28 19.14
CA GLU A 521 -16.85 16.11 19.37
C GLU A 521 -16.57 15.14 20.53
N ILE A 522 -17.29 15.27 21.65
CA ILE A 522 -17.17 14.38 22.82
C ILE A 522 -17.52 12.93 22.44
N ALA A 523 -18.57 12.72 21.64
CA ALA A 523 -18.97 11.40 21.15
C ALA A 523 -17.90 10.77 20.21
N GLN A 524 -17.30 11.57 19.33
CA GLN A 524 -16.20 11.12 18.45
C GLN A 524 -14.94 10.77 19.24
N ARG A 525 -14.60 11.56 20.27
CA ARG A 525 -13.50 11.26 21.20
C ARG A 525 -13.71 9.93 21.93
N TYR A 526 -14.93 9.65 22.37
CA TYR A 526 -15.29 8.37 22.98
C TYR A 526 -15.11 7.18 22.03
N ILE A 527 -15.56 7.28 20.77
CA ILE A 527 -15.35 6.22 19.76
C ILE A 527 -13.86 5.99 19.52
N GLY A 528 -13.06 7.07 19.44
CA GLY A 528 -11.60 6.99 19.33
C GLY A 528 -10.95 6.26 20.50
N TYR A 529 -11.38 6.56 21.73
CA TYR A 529 -10.93 5.88 22.94
C TYR A 529 -11.30 4.38 22.96
N VAL A 530 -12.55 4.01 22.58
CA VAL A 530 -12.98 2.60 22.54
C VAL A 530 -12.17 1.80 21.51
N LYS A 531 -11.93 2.38 20.32
CA LYS A 531 -11.09 1.78 19.28
C LYS A 531 -9.65 1.58 19.76
N TYR A 532 -9.09 2.53 20.51
CA TYR A 532 -7.73 2.43 21.06
C TYR A 532 -7.59 1.31 22.09
N GLN A 533 -8.55 1.20 23.00
CA GLN A 533 -8.52 0.20 24.08
C GLN A 533 -8.79 -1.23 23.59
N GLY A 534 -9.07 -1.44 22.29
CA GLY A 534 -9.38 -2.75 21.71
C GLY A 534 -10.65 -3.38 22.29
N ARG A 535 -11.55 -2.59 22.90
CA ARG A 535 -12.76 -3.10 23.55
C ARG A 535 -13.90 -3.20 22.55
N HIS A 536 -14.52 -4.38 22.48
CA HIS A 536 -15.68 -4.63 21.64
C HIS A 536 -16.99 -4.17 22.33
N PHE A 537 -17.17 -2.84 22.48
CA PHE A 537 -18.47 -2.30 22.87
C PHE A 537 -19.39 -2.19 21.65
N VAL A 538 -20.68 -2.43 21.84
CA VAL A 538 -21.71 -2.05 20.86
C VAL A 538 -21.78 -0.52 20.84
N LEU A 539 -21.31 0.11 19.77
CA LEU A 539 -21.23 1.57 19.62
C LEU A 539 -22.38 2.18 18.81
N GLU A 540 -23.34 1.35 18.40
CA GLU A 540 -24.43 1.75 17.49
C GLU A 540 -25.21 2.96 18.01
N ASP A 541 -25.58 2.99 19.29
CA ASP A 541 -26.29 4.12 19.89
C ASP A 541 -25.47 5.42 19.91
N VAL A 542 -24.14 5.32 20.06
CA VAL A 542 -23.24 6.49 20.06
C VAL A 542 -23.04 7.00 18.63
N VAL A 543 -22.96 6.10 17.66
CA VAL A 543 -22.91 6.46 16.24
C VAL A 543 -24.24 7.09 15.80
N HIS A 544 -25.37 6.56 16.25
CA HIS A 544 -26.68 7.17 16.00
C HIS A 544 -26.76 8.56 16.63
N PHE A 545 -26.28 8.76 17.86
CA PHE A 545 -26.23 10.08 18.47
C PHE A 545 -25.38 11.08 17.67
N ILE A 546 -24.25 10.65 17.09
CA ILE A 546 -23.44 11.53 16.22
C ILE A 546 -24.24 11.97 15.00
N LYS A 547 -25.02 11.05 14.38
CA LYS A 547 -25.89 11.38 13.25
C LYS A 547 -26.98 12.38 13.65
N GLU A 548 -27.61 12.21 14.82
CA GLU A 548 -28.59 13.17 15.36
C GLU A 548 -27.96 14.56 15.50
N MET A 549 -26.72 14.67 15.99
CA MET A 549 -26.04 15.96 16.11
C MET A 549 -25.65 16.56 14.76
N ASP A 550 -25.23 15.74 13.79
CA ASP A 550 -24.93 16.20 12.43
C ASP A 550 -26.17 16.81 11.75
N GLU A 551 -27.35 16.21 11.95
CA GLU A 551 -28.63 16.75 11.45
C GLU A 551 -29.00 18.08 12.13
N VAL A 552 -28.82 18.18 13.44
CA VAL A 552 -29.09 19.42 14.20
C VAL A 552 -28.16 20.56 13.77
N ILE A 553 -26.87 20.27 13.56
CA ILE A 553 -25.89 21.26 13.09
C ILE A 553 -26.29 21.74 11.68
N LYS A 554 -26.64 20.82 10.79
CA LYS A 554 -27.08 21.15 9.43
C LYS A 554 -28.32 22.06 9.41
N GLN A 555 -29.33 21.74 10.23
CA GLN A 555 -30.53 22.57 10.34
C GLN A 555 -30.22 23.97 10.89
N LYS A 556 -29.25 24.09 11.80
CA LYS A 556 -28.83 25.38 12.35
C LYS A 556 -28.08 26.22 11.31
N GLU A 557 -27.30 25.58 10.43
CA GLU A 557 -26.62 26.24 9.30
C GLU A 557 -27.64 26.72 8.25
N GLU A 558 -28.60 25.88 7.87
CA GLU A 558 -29.69 26.22 6.93
C GLU A 558 -30.55 27.38 7.46
N ASN A 559 -30.93 27.35 8.74
CA ASN A 559 -31.70 28.44 9.36
C ASN A 559 -30.89 29.76 9.46
N LEU A 560 -29.57 29.68 9.57
CA LEU A 560 -28.70 30.87 9.60
C LEU A 560 -28.58 31.48 8.21
N GLU A 561 -28.48 30.65 7.17
CA GLU A 561 -28.51 31.09 5.76
C GLU A 561 -29.85 31.75 5.41
N GLU A 562 -30.98 31.15 5.81
CA GLU A 562 -32.32 31.74 5.61
C GLU A 562 -32.47 33.08 6.36
N PHE A 563 -31.93 33.19 7.58
CA PHE A 563 -31.93 34.45 8.33
C PHE A 563 -31.06 35.54 7.68
N ILE A 564 -29.89 35.17 7.14
CA ILE A 564 -29.00 36.11 6.43
C ILE A 564 -29.68 36.61 5.14
N GLU A 565 -30.33 35.73 4.38
CA GLU A 565 -31.10 36.12 3.19
C GLU A 565 -32.29 37.04 3.54
N HIS A 566 -32.94 36.81 4.68
CA HIS A 566 -34.05 37.65 5.15
C HIS A 566 -33.60 39.04 5.64
N VAL A 567 -32.40 39.15 6.23
CA VAL A 567 -31.81 40.42 6.67
C VAL A 567 -31.29 41.25 5.49
N ASP A 568 -30.66 40.63 4.49
CA ASP A 568 -30.25 41.32 3.25
C ASP A 568 -31.43 41.78 2.38
N GLY A 569 -32.61 41.17 2.56
CA GLY A 569 -33.88 41.61 1.95
C GLY A 569 -34.52 42.85 2.59
N MET A 570 -34.15 43.22 3.83
CA MET A 570 -34.66 44.42 4.48
C MET A 570 -33.85 45.66 4.07
N LYS A 571 -34.24 46.28 2.95
CA LYS A 571 -33.84 47.67 2.67
C LYS A 571 -34.37 48.57 3.78
N PHE A 572 -33.47 49.11 4.60
CA PHE A 572 -33.76 50.24 5.47
C PHE A 572 -34.14 51.45 4.59
N ASN A 573 -35.40 51.88 4.67
CA ASN A 573 -35.87 53.16 4.15
C ASN A 573 -35.51 54.31 5.11
#